data_AF-A0A918A4G9-F1
#
_entry.id   AF-A0A918A4G9-F1
#
_cell.length_a   1.000
_cell.length_b   1.000
_cell.length_c   1.000
_cell.angle_alpha   90.00
_cell.angle_beta   90.00
_cell.angle_gamma   90.00
#
_symmetry.space_group_name_H-M   'P 1'
#
loop_
_entity.id
_entity.type
_entity.pdbx_description
1 polymer ?
#
loop_
_entity_poly.entity_id
_entity_poly.type
_entity_poly.pdbx_seq_one_letter_code
_entity_poly.pdbx_strand_id
1 'polypeptide(L)'
;MRRGAVPESGLDLLATGLDRFESALDAELDAVTTGGSVFKAVRGEYGSGKTFFSRWLGERAKRRNFAVAEIQISENETPLHKLETVYRRLTERLTTASFPPSALRPVVDAWFYALEEDALAAGAGDDELSAEVDTLLAARLAEVSRQAPSFATALRGYRAALLDGDEATAAAVLAWLGGQPHVAAAARRSAGVRGDLDHFGALGFLQGLLTVLRDSGHPGLLVVLDEVETLQRVRSDARDKALNALRQLIDEVHSGRFPGLYLVITGTPAFYDGQQGVQRLAPLAQRLSTDFSTDPRFDNPRAVQLRLPGFTQESLVSLGLTIRDLYAAGAAERVKAIADDAYVTELAQAVGGALGGKIGVAPRLFLKKLVGDVLDRIDQFEDFDPRRHYRLTLAGNELTDLERNLVVSADDLDLDL
;
A
#
# COMPACT_ATOMS: atom_id res chain seq x y z
N MET A 1 -9.25 6.92 -13.74
CA MET A 1 -9.72 8.31 -13.49
C MET A 1 -11.25 8.44 -13.41
N ARG A 2 -12.03 7.92 -14.37
CA ARG A 2 -13.51 8.10 -14.46
C ARG A 2 -14.37 7.68 -13.25
N ARG A 3 -13.82 6.93 -12.29
CA ARG A 3 -14.48 6.55 -11.02
C ARG A 3 -14.05 7.39 -9.80
N GLY A 4 -13.26 8.45 -10.00
CA GLY A 4 -12.62 9.21 -8.91
C GLY A 4 -11.43 8.48 -8.26
N ALA A 5 -11.00 7.35 -8.84
CA ALA A 5 -9.81 6.62 -8.42
C ALA A 5 -8.54 7.27 -9.01
N VAL A 6 -7.57 7.49 -8.13
CA VAL A 6 -6.22 7.98 -8.45
C VAL A 6 -5.56 7.02 -9.47
N PRO A 7 -4.95 7.51 -10.57
CA PRO A 7 -4.24 6.67 -11.53
C PRO A 7 -3.06 5.90 -10.91
N GLU A 8 -2.69 4.76 -11.50
CA GLU A 8 -1.48 4.03 -11.14
C GLU A 8 -0.20 4.68 -11.72
N SER A 9 -0.30 5.42 -12.83
CA SER A 9 0.80 6.15 -13.46
C SER A 9 0.65 7.67 -13.33
N GLY A 10 1.76 8.38 -13.14
CA GLY A 10 1.76 9.86 -13.00
C GLY A 10 1.45 10.39 -11.59
N LEU A 11 1.56 9.54 -10.56
CA LEU A 11 1.32 9.90 -9.15
C LEU A 11 2.18 11.07 -8.66
N ASP A 12 3.42 11.23 -9.17
CA ASP A 12 4.27 12.38 -8.83
C ASP A 12 3.65 13.71 -9.21
N LEU A 13 2.96 13.78 -10.36
CA LEU A 13 2.33 15.01 -10.84
C LEU A 13 1.14 15.40 -9.94
N LEU A 14 0.59 14.42 -9.21
CA LEU A 14 -0.55 14.56 -8.30
C LEU A 14 -0.10 14.77 -6.85
N ALA A 15 1.21 14.72 -6.55
CA ALA A 15 1.77 14.70 -5.20
C ALA A 15 1.83 16.07 -4.52
N THR A 16 0.96 17.00 -4.92
CA THR A 16 0.95 18.39 -4.44
C THR A 16 0.81 18.42 -2.92
N GLY A 17 1.84 18.90 -2.21
CA GLY A 17 1.88 18.98 -0.75
C GLY A 17 2.51 17.77 -0.03
N LEU A 18 2.94 16.74 -0.75
CA LEU A 18 3.75 15.65 -0.19
C LEU A 18 5.26 15.93 -0.26
N ASP A 19 5.68 16.97 -0.98
CA ASP A 19 7.08 17.39 -1.17
C ASP A 19 7.82 17.53 0.18
N ARG A 20 7.11 18.00 1.22
CA ARG A 20 7.67 18.17 2.57
C ARG A 20 8.11 16.86 3.23
N PHE A 21 7.60 15.72 2.77
CA PHE A 21 7.96 14.40 3.31
C PHE A 21 9.05 13.71 2.47
N GLU A 22 9.30 14.17 1.25
CA GLU A 22 10.16 13.48 0.28
C GLU A 22 11.54 13.15 0.83
N SER A 23 12.26 14.16 1.30
CA SER A 23 13.65 13.98 1.74
C SER A 23 13.77 12.97 2.89
N ALA A 24 12.82 12.95 3.83
CA ALA A 24 12.85 12.02 4.95
C ALA A 24 12.49 10.59 4.52
N LEU A 25 11.44 10.44 3.70
CA LEU A 25 11.00 9.13 3.23
C LEU A 25 11.98 8.50 2.25
N ASP A 26 12.62 9.31 1.40
CA ASP A 26 13.68 8.84 0.51
C ASP A 26 14.89 8.32 1.29
N ALA A 27 15.33 9.06 2.32
CA ALA A 27 16.43 8.61 3.17
C ALA A 27 16.10 7.29 3.90
N GLU A 28 14.84 7.10 4.30
CA GLU A 28 14.36 5.86 4.90
C GLU A 28 14.28 4.70 3.90
N LEU A 29 13.80 4.95 2.67
CA LEU A 29 13.85 3.97 1.58
C LEU A 29 15.30 3.58 1.28
N ASP A 30 16.21 4.54 1.19
CA ASP A 30 17.64 4.30 0.96
C ASP A 30 18.24 3.47 2.11
N ALA A 31 17.91 3.76 3.36
CA ALA A 31 18.33 2.95 4.50
C ALA A 31 17.86 1.49 4.39
N VAL A 32 16.62 1.27 3.95
CA VAL A 32 16.07 -0.08 3.72
C VAL A 32 16.82 -0.81 2.60
N THR A 33 17.22 -0.13 1.52
CA THR A 33 18.02 -0.77 0.45
C THR A 33 19.35 -1.32 0.95
N THR A 34 19.92 -0.71 1.98
CA THR A 34 21.19 -1.14 2.60
C THR A 34 21.02 -2.20 3.68
N GLY A 35 19.82 -2.79 3.80
CA GLY A 35 19.51 -3.84 4.78
C GLY A 35 18.90 -3.33 6.08
N GLY A 36 18.52 -2.05 6.16
CA GLY A 36 17.74 -1.52 7.27
C GLY A 36 16.29 -2.02 7.28
N SER A 37 15.59 -1.79 8.38
CA SER A 37 14.15 -2.02 8.53
C SER A 37 13.50 -0.77 9.12
N VAL A 38 12.38 -0.34 8.53
CA VAL A 38 11.73 0.93 8.89
C VAL A 38 10.26 0.69 9.16
N PHE A 39 9.74 1.37 10.18
CA PHE A 39 8.32 1.47 10.46
C PHE A 39 7.87 2.93 10.38
N LYS A 40 6.72 3.19 9.74
CA LYS A 40 6.08 4.51 9.71
C LYS A 40 4.56 4.40 9.88
N ALA A 41 3.98 5.31 10.64
CA ALA A 41 2.54 5.46 10.78
C ALA A 41 2.06 6.73 10.07
N VAL A 42 1.01 6.63 9.27
CA VAL A 42 0.40 7.76 8.56
C VAL A 42 -0.96 8.02 9.20
N ARG A 43 -1.14 9.21 9.75
CA ARG A 43 -2.41 9.67 10.33
C ARG A 43 -3.06 10.72 9.45
N GLY A 44 -4.36 10.60 9.25
CA GLY A 44 -5.14 11.61 8.54
C GLY A 44 -6.62 11.27 8.54
N GLU A 45 -7.46 12.29 8.45
CA GLU A 45 -8.90 12.09 8.36
C GLU A 45 -9.28 11.26 7.13
N TYR A 46 -10.50 10.74 7.11
CA TYR A 46 -11.01 10.14 5.87
C TYR A 46 -11.00 11.18 4.75
N GLY A 47 -10.59 10.77 3.55
CA GLY A 47 -10.41 11.69 2.42
C GLY A 47 -9.15 12.56 2.47
N SER A 48 -8.31 12.46 3.51
CA SER A 48 -7.08 13.26 3.64
C SER A 48 -5.94 12.85 2.68
N GLY A 49 -6.18 11.88 1.80
CA GLY A 49 -5.16 11.36 0.87
C GLY A 49 -4.28 10.24 1.43
N LYS A 50 -4.70 9.49 2.47
CA LYS A 50 -3.92 8.34 3.00
C LYS A 50 -3.57 7.31 1.91
N THR A 51 -4.58 6.81 1.19
CA THR A 51 -4.37 5.88 0.08
C THR A 51 -3.52 6.49 -1.05
N PHE A 52 -3.70 7.80 -1.31
CA PHE A 52 -2.88 8.51 -2.29
C PHE A 52 -1.40 8.54 -1.85
N PHE A 53 -1.14 8.88 -0.59
CA PHE A 53 0.20 8.86 0.01
C PHE A 53 0.84 7.47 -0.07
N SER A 54 0.11 6.41 0.29
CA SER A 54 0.60 5.03 0.23
C SER A 54 1.05 4.64 -1.17
N ARG A 55 0.25 4.98 -2.19
CA ARG A 55 0.58 4.71 -3.59
C ARG A 55 1.75 5.55 -4.10
N TRP A 56 1.78 6.83 -3.74
CA TRP A 56 2.90 7.71 -4.05
C TRP A 56 4.21 7.18 -3.46
N LEU A 57 4.22 6.78 -2.19
CA LEU A 57 5.37 6.14 -1.56
C LEU A 57 5.73 4.81 -2.25
N GLY A 58 4.74 4.03 -2.65
CA GLY A 58 4.91 2.79 -3.42
C GLY A 58 5.64 3.02 -4.75
N GLU A 59 5.27 4.04 -5.52
CA GLU A 59 5.98 4.36 -6.77
C GLU A 59 7.43 4.83 -6.52
N ARG A 60 7.66 5.61 -5.46
CA ARG A 60 9.05 5.96 -5.06
C ARG A 60 9.87 4.74 -4.67
N ALA A 61 9.25 3.78 -3.97
CA ALA A 61 9.89 2.52 -3.61
C ALA A 61 10.21 1.69 -4.86
N LYS A 62 9.27 1.58 -5.82
CA LYS A 62 9.50 0.87 -7.09
C LYS A 62 10.63 1.46 -7.93
N ARG A 63 10.83 2.79 -7.91
CA ARG A 63 12.00 3.44 -8.55
C ARG A 63 13.34 3.01 -7.95
N ARG A 64 13.33 2.53 -6.71
CA ARG A 64 14.47 1.91 -6.02
C ARG A 64 14.44 0.38 -6.12
N ASN A 65 13.70 -0.15 -7.08
CA ASN A 65 13.47 -1.58 -7.32
C ASN A 65 12.81 -2.33 -6.16
N PHE A 66 12.09 -1.67 -5.25
CA PHE A 66 11.34 -2.38 -4.21
C PHE A 66 10.21 -3.20 -4.82
N ALA A 67 9.89 -4.31 -4.15
CA ALA A 67 8.55 -4.85 -4.23
C ALA A 67 7.60 -4.06 -3.31
N VAL A 68 6.32 -4.03 -3.65
CA VAL A 68 5.30 -3.28 -2.91
C VAL A 68 4.07 -4.16 -2.69
N ALA A 69 3.47 -4.08 -1.51
CA ALA A 69 2.19 -4.71 -1.19
C ALA A 69 1.32 -3.77 -0.34
N GLU A 70 0.14 -3.41 -0.85
CA GLU A 70 -0.87 -2.63 -0.14
C GLU A 70 -2.01 -3.55 0.30
N ILE A 71 -2.28 -3.58 1.60
CA ILE A 71 -3.20 -4.52 2.24
C ILE A 71 -4.21 -3.74 3.08
N GLN A 72 -5.47 -3.82 2.72
CA GLN A 72 -6.55 -3.23 3.52
C GLN A 72 -6.89 -4.15 4.70
N ILE A 73 -6.86 -3.61 5.91
CA ILE A 73 -7.21 -4.31 7.14
C ILE A 73 -8.73 -4.32 7.30
N SER A 74 -9.28 -5.50 7.63
CA SER A 74 -10.72 -5.66 7.89
C SER A 74 -10.97 -6.82 8.84
N GLU A 75 -12.11 -6.82 9.51
CA GLU A 75 -12.46 -7.89 10.47
C GLU A 75 -12.61 -9.26 9.78
N ASN A 76 -13.25 -9.28 8.62
CA ASN A 76 -13.68 -10.52 7.98
C ASN A 76 -12.65 -11.08 6.98
N GLU A 77 -11.94 -10.22 6.26
CA GLU A 77 -11.05 -10.66 5.17
C GLU A 77 -9.57 -10.65 5.55
N THR A 78 -9.15 -9.67 6.35
CA THR A 78 -7.74 -9.49 6.73
C THR A 78 -7.60 -9.10 8.21
N PRO A 79 -8.00 -9.98 9.14
CA PRO A 79 -7.88 -9.70 10.56
C PRO A 79 -6.40 -9.62 10.97
N LEU A 80 -5.96 -8.48 11.48
CA LEU A 80 -4.55 -8.21 11.81
C LEU A 80 -3.95 -9.17 12.85
N HIS A 81 -4.78 -9.81 13.68
CA HIS A 81 -4.31 -10.81 14.65
C HIS A 81 -4.00 -12.20 14.04
N LYS A 82 -4.36 -12.42 12.76
CA LYS A 82 -4.04 -13.63 12.00
C LYS A 82 -2.97 -13.32 10.95
N LEU A 83 -1.72 -13.37 11.35
CA LEU A 83 -0.60 -12.97 10.48
C LEU A 83 -0.43 -13.87 9.27
N GLU A 84 -0.87 -15.14 9.34
CA GLU A 84 -0.97 -16.03 8.20
C GLU A 84 -1.90 -15.48 7.11
N THR A 85 -2.98 -14.80 7.50
CA THR A 85 -3.90 -14.15 6.57
C THR A 85 -3.30 -12.87 5.99
N VAL A 86 -2.61 -12.07 6.82
CA VAL A 86 -1.91 -10.86 6.39
C VAL A 86 -0.81 -11.20 5.38
N TYR A 87 0.00 -12.22 5.66
CA TYR A 87 1.04 -12.72 4.74
C TYR A 87 0.44 -13.22 3.42
N ARG A 88 -0.66 -13.96 3.46
CA ARG A 88 -1.37 -14.34 2.23
C ARG A 88 -1.77 -13.11 1.41
N ARG A 89 -2.43 -12.12 2.04
CA ARG A 89 -2.83 -10.89 1.34
C ARG A 89 -1.61 -10.11 0.81
N LEU A 90 -0.50 -10.10 1.53
CA LEU A 90 0.77 -9.53 1.08
C LEU A 90 1.20 -10.15 -0.25
N THR A 91 1.26 -11.48 -0.32
CA THR A 91 1.71 -12.17 -1.54
C THR A 91 0.73 -12.03 -2.71
N GLU A 92 -0.59 -11.98 -2.45
CA GLU A 92 -1.61 -11.71 -3.47
C GLU A 92 -1.49 -10.29 -4.05
N ARG A 93 -1.10 -9.32 -3.21
CA ARG A 93 -0.96 -7.90 -3.58
C ARG A 93 0.47 -7.50 -3.97
N LEU A 94 1.42 -8.43 -3.90
CA LEU A 94 2.82 -8.18 -4.23
C LEU A 94 2.95 -7.75 -5.69
N THR A 95 3.54 -6.59 -5.92
CA THR A 95 3.85 -6.03 -7.24
C THR A 95 5.29 -5.53 -7.25
N THR A 96 5.90 -5.47 -8.44
CA THR A 96 7.21 -4.86 -8.67
C THR A 96 7.09 -3.82 -9.77
N ALA A 97 8.19 -3.16 -10.15
CA ALA A 97 8.17 -2.27 -11.32
C ALA A 97 7.83 -3.03 -12.63
N SER A 98 8.21 -4.31 -12.72
CA SER A 98 8.05 -5.12 -13.93
C SER A 98 6.79 -5.98 -13.92
N PHE A 99 6.25 -6.30 -12.74
CA PHE A 99 5.14 -7.24 -12.61
C PHE A 99 3.93 -6.61 -11.88
N PRO A 100 2.71 -6.77 -12.45
CA PRO A 100 1.48 -6.41 -11.76
C PRO A 100 1.27 -7.29 -10.50
N PRO A 101 0.19 -7.06 -9.71
CA PRO A 101 -0.08 -7.85 -8.52
C PRO A 101 -0.02 -9.38 -8.73
N SER A 102 0.29 -10.11 -7.65
CA SER A 102 0.62 -11.55 -7.64
C SER A 102 2.00 -11.89 -8.24
N ALA A 103 2.99 -11.02 -8.01
CA ALA A 103 4.36 -11.16 -8.49
C ALA A 103 5.20 -12.26 -7.80
N LEU A 104 4.63 -13.08 -6.91
CA LEU A 104 5.38 -14.10 -6.16
C LEU A 104 6.06 -15.12 -7.08
N ARG A 105 5.37 -15.63 -8.12
CA ARG A 105 5.96 -16.60 -9.07
C ARG A 105 7.16 -15.99 -9.80
N PRO A 106 7.02 -14.85 -10.51
CA PRO A 106 8.17 -14.22 -11.17
C PRO A 106 9.34 -13.94 -10.24
N VAL A 107 9.08 -13.53 -8.99
CA VAL A 107 10.14 -13.27 -8.00
C VAL A 107 10.87 -14.56 -7.63
N VAL A 108 10.15 -15.65 -7.35
CA VAL A 108 10.77 -16.94 -7.01
C VAL A 108 11.54 -17.52 -8.19
N ASP A 109 10.99 -17.42 -9.41
CA ASP A 109 11.65 -17.88 -10.63
C ASP A 109 12.94 -17.09 -10.91
N ALA A 110 12.89 -15.76 -10.77
CA ALA A 110 14.07 -14.89 -10.90
C ALA A 110 15.14 -15.20 -9.85
N TRP A 111 14.73 -15.56 -8.62
CA TRP A 111 15.67 -15.96 -7.59
C TRP A 111 16.43 -17.24 -7.95
N PHE A 112 15.72 -18.27 -8.45
CA PHE A 112 16.38 -19.51 -8.88
C PHE A 112 17.35 -19.26 -10.03
N TYR A 113 16.98 -18.40 -10.98
CA TYR A 113 17.87 -17.98 -12.06
C TYR A 113 19.13 -17.28 -11.50
N ALA A 114 19.00 -16.39 -10.52
CA ALA A 114 20.14 -15.75 -9.87
C ALA A 114 21.05 -16.75 -9.13
N LEU A 115 20.48 -17.78 -8.49
CA LEU A 115 21.26 -18.85 -7.86
C LEU A 115 22.01 -19.70 -8.90
N GLU A 116 21.39 -19.96 -10.06
CA GLU A 116 22.04 -20.65 -11.18
C GLU A 116 23.21 -19.83 -11.75
N GLU A 117 23.02 -18.52 -11.95
CA GLU A 117 24.10 -17.62 -12.38
C GLU A 117 25.25 -17.57 -11.36
N ASP A 118 24.96 -17.48 -10.06
CA ASP A 118 25.96 -17.53 -8.99
C ASP A 118 26.75 -18.85 -9.00
N ALA A 119 26.07 -19.98 -9.21
CA ALA A 119 26.70 -21.31 -9.29
C ALA A 119 27.62 -21.44 -10.52
N LEU A 120 27.16 -20.98 -11.68
CA LEU A 120 27.96 -20.95 -12.92
C LEU A 120 29.17 -20.02 -12.77
N ALA A 121 29.00 -18.86 -12.15
CA ALA A 121 30.08 -17.91 -11.88
C ALA A 121 31.12 -18.48 -10.89
N ALA A 122 30.69 -19.35 -9.96
CA ALA A 122 31.56 -20.10 -9.07
C ALA A 122 32.28 -21.29 -9.75
N GLY A 123 31.97 -21.56 -11.02
CA GLY A 123 32.63 -22.57 -11.85
C GLY A 123 31.92 -23.93 -11.88
N ALA A 124 30.66 -24.02 -11.44
CA ALA A 124 29.89 -25.25 -11.57
C ALA A 124 29.71 -25.62 -13.05
N GLY A 125 30.01 -26.88 -13.39
CA GLY A 125 29.65 -27.44 -14.69
C GLY A 125 28.17 -27.86 -14.74
N ASP A 126 27.66 -28.17 -15.93
CA ASP A 126 26.26 -28.57 -16.15
C ASP A 126 25.81 -29.72 -15.22
N ASP A 127 26.68 -30.72 -15.03
CA ASP A 127 26.39 -31.90 -14.18
C ASP A 127 26.35 -31.58 -12.67
N GLU A 128 27.01 -30.49 -12.24
CA GLU A 128 27.13 -30.08 -10.84
C GLU A 128 26.16 -28.95 -10.47
N LEU A 129 25.65 -28.22 -11.47
CA LEU A 129 24.82 -27.02 -11.31
C LEU A 129 23.64 -27.24 -10.36
N SER A 130 22.94 -28.37 -10.49
CA SER A 130 21.79 -28.65 -9.63
C SER A 130 22.17 -28.73 -8.15
N ALA A 131 23.28 -29.40 -7.84
CA ALA A 131 23.74 -29.59 -6.47
C ALA A 131 24.32 -28.29 -5.87
N GLU A 132 25.00 -27.48 -6.69
CA GLU A 132 25.54 -26.21 -6.25
C GLU A 132 24.43 -25.20 -5.92
N VAL A 133 23.38 -25.11 -6.76
CA VAL A 133 22.21 -24.28 -6.47
C VAL A 133 21.50 -24.70 -5.18
N ASP A 134 21.41 -26.00 -4.89
CA ASP A 134 20.82 -26.48 -3.64
C ASP A 134 21.67 -26.08 -2.42
N THR A 135 22.99 -26.06 -2.59
CA THR A 135 23.96 -25.61 -1.58
C THR A 135 23.81 -24.10 -1.34
N LEU A 136 23.73 -23.30 -2.41
CA LEU A 136 23.48 -21.86 -2.34
C LEU A 136 22.13 -21.55 -1.69
N LEU A 137 21.06 -22.24 -2.09
CA LEU A 137 19.73 -22.09 -1.47
C LEU A 137 19.79 -22.35 0.04
N ALA A 138 20.46 -23.44 0.46
CA ALA A 138 20.61 -23.76 1.87
C ALA A 138 21.42 -22.69 2.63
N ALA A 139 22.47 -22.15 2.00
CA ALA A 139 23.28 -21.07 2.58
C ALA A 139 22.50 -19.75 2.72
N ARG A 140 21.81 -19.30 1.66
CA ARG A 140 21.02 -18.06 1.65
C ARG A 140 19.85 -18.11 2.65
N LEU A 141 19.20 -19.27 2.79
CA LEU A 141 18.06 -19.46 3.69
C LEU A 141 18.46 -20.01 5.07
N ALA A 142 19.74 -20.00 5.46
CA ALA A 142 20.18 -20.61 6.71
C ALA A 142 19.48 -20.02 7.96
N GLU A 143 19.37 -18.69 8.05
CA GLU A 143 18.65 -18.02 9.15
C GLU A 143 17.14 -18.32 9.09
N VAL A 144 16.55 -18.18 7.89
CA VAL A 144 15.12 -18.41 7.66
C VAL A 144 14.75 -19.83 8.07
N SER A 145 15.60 -20.81 7.73
CA SER A 145 15.36 -22.23 8.04
C SER A 145 15.35 -22.53 9.53
N ARG A 146 15.98 -21.71 10.39
CA ARG A 146 15.89 -21.86 11.85
C ARG A 146 14.49 -21.56 12.38
N GLN A 147 13.79 -20.60 11.76
CA GLN A 147 12.48 -20.12 12.23
C GLN A 147 11.32 -20.71 11.41
N ALA A 148 11.53 -20.90 10.11
CA ALA A 148 10.56 -21.39 9.14
C ALA A 148 11.21 -22.43 8.20
N PRO A 149 11.58 -23.62 8.71
CA PRO A 149 12.20 -24.67 7.89
C PRO A 149 11.32 -25.10 6.70
N SER A 150 10.00 -25.01 6.87
CA SER A 150 9.03 -25.37 5.84
C SER A 150 9.04 -24.42 4.63
N PHE A 151 9.51 -23.18 4.78
CA PHE A 151 9.70 -22.22 3.68
C PHE A 151 10.79 -22.70 2.71
N ALA A 152 11.97 -23.06 3.25
CA ALA A 152 13.07 -23.58 2.45
C ALA A 152 12.73 -24.94 1.81
N THR A 153 12.04 -25.82 2.56
CA THR A 153 11.55 -27.10 2.01
C THR A 153 10.60 -26.89 0.84
N ALA A 154 9.66 -25.95 0.94
CA ALA A 154 8.75 -25.64 -0.16
C ALA A 154 9.48 -25.09 -1.38
N LEU A 155 10.48 -24.22 -1.22
CA LEU A 155 11.26 -23.72 -2.34
C LEU A 155 12.04 -24.84 -3.06
N ARG A 156 12.66 -25.76 -2.32
CA ARG A 156 13.31 -26.93 -2.94
C ARG A 156 12.30 -27.82 -3.67
N GLY A 157 11.14 -28.08 -3.06
CA GLY A 157 10.08 -28.87 -3.68
C GLY A 157 9.47 -28.19 -4.92
N TYR A 158 9.37 -26.86 -4.91
CA TYR A 158 8.98 -26.07 -6.07
C TYR A 158 9.96 -26.24 -7.22
N ARG A 159 11.26 -26.08 -6.96
CA ARG A 159 12.31 -26.25 -7.96
C ARG A 159 12.33 -27.67 -8.54
N ALA A 160 12.27 -28.69 -7.68
CA ALA A 160 12.23 -30.08 -8.13
C ALA A 160 11.04 -30.34 -9.06
N ALA A 161 9.85 -29.84 -8.71
CA ALA A 161 8.68 -29.96 -9.56
C ALA A 161 8.84 -29.25 -10.92
N LEU A 162 9.52 -28.09 -10.97
CA LEU A 162 9.82 -27.42 -12.23
C LEU A 162 10.79 -28.24 -13.11
N LEU A 163 11.85 -28.80 -12.53
CA LEU A 163 12.82 -29.64 -13.24
C LEU A 163 12.18 -30.92 -13.80
N ASP A 164 11.21 -31.49 -13.08
CA ASP A 164 10.45 -32.67 -13.50
C ASP A 164 9.31 -32.33 -14.49
N GLY A 165 9.07 -31.05 -14.79
CA GLY A 165 7.96 -30.59 -15.63
C GLY A 165 6.57 -30.75 -14.99
N ASP A 166 6.49 -30.97 -13.68
CA ASP A 166 5.25 -31.07 -12.91
C ASP A 166 4.75 -29.67 -12.48
N GLU A 167 4.21 -28.94 -13.47
CA GLU A 167 3.62 -27.61 -13.27
C GLU A 167 2.49 -27.61 -12.23
N ALA A 168 1.76 -28.72 -12.07
CA ALA A 168 0.66 -28.81 -11.12
C ALA A 168 1.17 -28.83 -9.67
N THR A 169 2.21 -29.63 -9.39
CA THR A 169 2.87 -29.61 -8.08
C THR A 169 3.56 -28.28 -7.85
N ALA A 170 4.29 -27.74 -8.84
CA ALA A 170 4.95 -26.44 -8.71
C ALA A 170 3.95 -25.32 -8.34
N ALA A 171 2.84 -25.21 -9.07
CA ALA A 171 1.79 -24.21 -8.78
C ALA A 171 1.18 -24.40 -7.38
N ALA A 172 0.93 -25.65 -6.96
CA ALA A 172 0.37 -25.95 -5.65
C ALA A 172 1.33 -25.60 -4.50
N VAL A 173 2.61 -25.92 -4.64
CA VAL A 173 3.65 -25.60 -3.65
C VAL A 173 3.83 -24.09 -3.54
N LEU A 174 3.84 -23.38 -4.66
CA LEU A 174 3.95 -21.92 -4.67
C LEU A 174 2.72 -21.25 -4.06
N ALA A 175 1.51 -21.76 -4.35
CA ALA A 175 0.29 -21.29 -3.70
C ALA A 175 0.37 -21.45 -2.17
N TRP A 176 0.91 -22.57 -1.70
CA TRP A 176 1.12 -22.80 -0.27
C TRP A 176 2.20 -21.88 0.31
N LEU A 177 3.30 -21.65 -0.41
CA LEU A 177 4.36 -20.70 -0.04
C LEU A 177 3.79 -19.27 0.07
N GLY A 178 2.79 -18.94 -0.75
CA GLY A 178 2.00 -17.71 -0.67
C GLY A 178 0.92 -17.70 0.42
N GLY A 179 0.87 -18.70 1.30
CA GLY A 179 -0.09 -18.76 2.40
C GLY A 179 -1.52 -19.07 2.00
N GLN A 180 -1.77 -19.65 0.81
CA GLN A 180 -3.11 -20.08 0.43
C GLN A 180 -3.60 -21.21 1.35
N PRO A 181 -4.80 -21.07 1.97
CA PRO A 181 -5.26 -22.02 3.00
C PRO A 181 -5.77 -23.35 2.42
N HIS A 182 -6.10 -23.38 1.12
CA HIS A 182 -6.75 -24.52 0.49
C HIS A 182 -5.86 -25.17 -0.57
N VAL A 183 -4.71 -25.67 -0.13
CA VAL A 183 -3.80 -26.44 -0.99
C VAL A 183 -3.89 -27.94 -0.65
N ALA A 184 -4.07 -28.75 -1.69
CA ALA A 184 -4.18 -30.20 -1.57
C ALA A 184 -3.01 -30.80 -0.79
N ALA A 185 -3.31 -31.57 0.26
CA ALA A 185 -2.27 -32.17 1.10
C ALA A 185 -1.37 -33.17 0.35
N ALA A 186 -1.85 -33.74 -0.76
CA ALA A 186 -1.02 -34.59 -1.64
C ALA A 186 0.10 -33.77 -2.30
N ALA A 187 -0.22 -32.63 -2.91
CA ALA A 187 0.74 -31.76 -3.58
C ALA A 187 1.75 -31.12 -2.62
N ARG A 188 1.35 -30.83 -1.36
CA ARG A 188 2.29 -30.38 -0.33
C ARG A 188 3.26 -31.49 0.09
N ARG A 189 2.76 -32.71 0.24
CA ARG A 189 3.57 -33.86 0.66
C ARG A 189 4.58 -34.29 -0.40
N SER A 190 4.27 -34.18 -1.69
CA SER A 190 5.26 -34.44 -2.75
C SER A 190 6.46 -33.51 -2.68
N ALA A 191 6.26 -32.26 -2.23
CA ALA A 191 7.32 -31.29 -1.96
C ALA A 191 7.96 -31.40 -0.56
N GLY A 192 7.64 -32.44 0.22
CA GLY A 192 8.17 -32.60 1.59
C GLY A 192 7.59 -31.63 2.62
N VAL A 193 6.57 -30.85 2.25
CA VAL A 193 5.95 -29.83 3.10
C VAL A 193 4.86 -30.46 3.97
N ARG A 194 4.79 -30.04 5.24
CA ARG A 194 3.78 -30.49 6.22
C ARG A 194 3.18 -29.30 6.96
N GLY A 195 1.92 -29.46 7.37
CA GLY A 195 1.19 -28.47 8.15
C GLY A 195 0.65 -27.31 7.34
N ASP A 196 -0.14 -26.50 8.00
CA ASP A 196 -0.66 -25.22 7.49
C ASP A 196 0.18 -24.07 8.04
N LEU A 197 0.12 -22.91 7.39
CA LEU A 197 0.80 -21.71 7.85
C LEU A 197 0.08 -21.14 9.06
N ASP A 198 0.77 -21.02 10.19
CA ASP A 198 0.28 -20.38 11.40
C ASP A 198 0.86 -18.96 11.57
N HIS A 199 0.45 -18.29 12.65
CA HIS A 199 0.87 -16.93 12.97
C HIS A 199 2.41 -16.78 13.07
N PHE A 200 3.11 -17.73 13.68
CA PHE A 200 4.57 -17.65 13.88
C PHE A 200 5.32 -17.97 12.59
N GLY A 201 4.85 -18.99 11.86
CA GLY A 201 5.35 -19.34 10.53
C GLY A 201 5.22 -18.18 9.56
N ALA A 202 4.15 -17.39 9.61
CA ALA A 202 3.95 -16.24 8.74
C ALA A 202 5.06 -15.18 8.86
N LEU A 203 5.58 -14.93 10.07
CA LEU A 203 6.70 -14.02 10.27
C LEU A 203 8.00 -14.58 9.70
N GLY A 204 8.26 -15.88 9.87
CA GLY A 204 9.41 -16.53 9.25
C GLY A 204 9.31 -16.58 7.72
N PHE A 205 8.10 -16.71 7.18
CA PHE A 205 7.84 -16.67 5.73
C PHE A 205 8.05 -15.26 5.17
N LEU A 206 7.65 -14.21 5.89
CA LEU A 206 7.99 -12.84 5.53
C LEU A 206 9.50 -12.62 5.49
N GLN A 207 10.24 -13.14 6.47
CA GLN A 207 11.71 -13.08 6.46
C GLN A 207 12.30 -13.83 5.25
N GLY A 208 11.76 -15.02 4.94
CA GLY A 208 12.13 -15.78 3.75
C GLY A 208 11.89 -15.01 2.45
N LEU A 209 10.71 -14.41 2.31
CA LEU A 209 10.34 -13.59 1.15
C LEU A 209 11.28 -12.38 0.98
N LEU A 210 11.67 -11.72 2.08
CA LEU A 210 12.64 -10.61 2.03
C LEU A 210 14.01 -11.06 1.51
N THR A 211 14.48 -12.25 1.92
CA THR A 211 15.72 -12.83 1.39
C THR A 211 15.60 -13.12 -0.11
N VAL A 212 14.53 -13.79 -0.54
CA VAL A 212 14.29 -14.10 -1.96
C VAL A 212 14.22 -12.82 -2.78
N LEU A 213 13.49 -11.80 -2.32
CA LEU A 213 13.37 -10.51 -3.00
C LEU A 213 14.74 -9.84 -3.18
N ARG A 214 15.55 -9.75 -2.12
CA ARG A 214 16.87 -9.12 -2.18
C ARG A 214 17.76 -9.77 -3.23
N ASP A 215 17.85 -11.09 -3.18
CA ASP A 215 18.70 -11.87 -4.10
C ASP A 215 18.15 -11.85 -5.54
N SER A 216 16.85 -11.53 -5.72
CA SER A 216 16.22 -11.35 -7.04
C SER A 216 16.31 -9.91 -7.58
N GLY A 217 17.15 -9.05 -6.97
CA GLY A 217 17.32 -7.66 -7.39
C GLY A 217 16.27 -6.68 -6.84
N HIS A 218 15.47 -7.10 -5.86
CA HIS A 218 14.55 -6.23 -5.13
C HIS A 218 15.08 -5.94 -3.72
N PRO A 219 15.86 -4.85 -3.52
CA PRO A 219 16.61 -4.64 -2.28
C PRO A 219 15.72 -4.34 -1.06
N GLY A 220 14.42 -4.11 -1.26
CA GLY A 220 13.45 -3.94 -0.18
C GLY A 220 12.02 -4.26 -0.57
N LEU A 221 11.17 -4.34 0.46
CA LEU A 221 9.73 -4.55 0.37
C LEU A 221 9.00 -3.46 1.15
N LEU A 222 8.15 -2.70 0.48
CA LEU A 222 7.20 -1.79 1.12
C LEU A 222 5.89 -2.54 1.38
N VAL A 223 5.51 -2.68 2.64
CA VAL A 223 4.20 -3.22 3.05
C VAL A 223 3.38 -2.10 3.65
N VAL A 224 2.21 -1.84 3.09
CA VAL A 224 1.24 -0.89 3.65
C VAL A 224 0.06 -1.66 4.23
N LEU A 225 -0.18 -1.52 5.53
CA LEU A 225 -1.43 -1.94 6.18
C LEU A 225 -2.37 -0.74 6.22
N ASP A 226 -3.26 -0.66 5.25
CA ASP A 226 -4.21 0.44 5.07
C ASP A 226 -5.45 0.23 5.94
N GLU A 227 -6.04 1.34 6.39
CA GLU A 227 -7.27 1.37 7.19
C GLU A 227 -7.21 0.62 8.53
N VAL A 228 -6.12 0.76 9.30
CA VAL A 228 -6.03 0.10 10.62
C VAL A 228 -7.05 0.65 11.62
N GLU A 229 -7.68 1.80 11.34
CA GLU A 229 -8.79 2.33 12.14
C GLU A 229 -10.02 1.43 12.18
N THR A 230 -10.17 0.50 11.22
CA THR A 230 -11.25 -0.50 11.20
C THR A 230 -11.23 -1.39 12.45
N LEU A 231 -10.07 -1.55 13.08
CA LEU A 231 -9.91 -2.27 14.35
C LEU A 231 -10.75 -1.67 15.48
N GLN A 232 -11.15 -0.39 15.40
CA GLN A 232 -12.02 0.21 16.41
C GLN A 232 -13.42 -0.40 16.42
N ARG A 233 -13.87 -0.99 15.30
CA ARG A 233 -15.21 -1.56 15.11
C ARG A 233 -15.31 -3.02 15.48
N VAL A 234 -14.18 -3.73 15.65
CA VAL A 234 -14.18 -5.16 15.95
C VAL A 234 -14.43 -5.42 17.43
N ARG A 235 -14.85 -6.65 17.76
CA ARG A 235 -15.09 -7.07 19.16
C ARG A 235 -13.83 -6.89 20.01
N SER A 236 -14.03 -6.57 21.29
CA SER A 236 -12.95 -6.15 22.18
C SER A 236 -11.80 -7.15 22.28
N ASP A 237 -12.09 -8.45 22.33
CA ASP A 237 -11.10 -9.53 22.42
C ASP A 237 -10.25 -9.64 21.14
N ALA A 238 -10.87 -9.55 19.97
CA ALA A 238 -10.20 -9.55 18.68
C ALA A 238 -9.36 -8.28 18.48
N ARG A 239 -9.87 -7.13 18.95
CA ARG A 239 -9.18 -5.85 18.92
C ARG A 239 -7.92 -5.87 19.79
N ASP A 240 -8.00 -6.39 21.00
CA ASP A 240 -6.85 -6.49 21.91
C ASP A 240 -5.74 -7.36 21.30
N LYS A 241 -6.11 -8.48 20.68
CA LYS A 241 -5.17 -9.32 19.92
C LYS A 241 -4.57 -8.58 18.73
N ALA A 242 -5.36 -7.82 17.97
CA ALA A 242 -4.89 -7.08 16.80
C ALA A 242 -3.93 -5.94 17.18
N LEU A 243 -4.23 -5.17 18.22
CA LEU A 243 -3.34 -4.13 18.75
C LEU A 243 -2.03 -4.73 19.28
N ASN A 244 -2.10 -5.89 19.94
CA ASN A 244 -0.90 -6.59 20.37
C ASN A 244 -0.08 -7.14 19.18
N ALA A 245 -0.72 -7.68 18.15
CA ALA A 245 -0.05 -8.11 16.92
C ALA A 245 0.67 -6.94 16.23
N LEU A 246 0.02 -5.76 16.14
CA LEU A 246 0.64 -4.55 15.63
C LEU A 246 1.86 -4.12 16.47
N ARG A 247 1.74 -4.15 17.80
CA ARG A 247 2.84 -3.86 18.72
C ARG A 247 4.03 -4.81 18.50
N GLN A 248 3.76 -6.09 18.33
CA GLN A 248 4.79 -7.11 18.07
C GLN A 248 5.46 -6.88 16.72
N LEU A 249 4.69 -6.61 15.65
CA LEU A 249 5.25 -6.29 14.34
C LEU A 249 6.20 -5.08 14.40
N ILE A 250 5.80 -4.02 15.10
CA ILE A 250 6.66 -2.82 15.28
C ILE A 250 7.96 -3.17 16.00
N ASP A 251 7.90 -3.99 17.05
CA ASP A 251 9.11 -4.41 17.77
C ASP A 251 10.03 -5.27 16.92
N GLU A 252 9.49 -6.16 16.10
CA GLU A 252 10.27 -7.02 15.20
C GLU A 252 10.92 -6.22 14.05
N VAL A 253 10.27 -5.16 13.59
CA VAL A 253 10.88 -4.20 12.66
C VAL A 253 12.03 -3.46 13.34
N HIS A 254 11.84 -2.96 14.56
CA HIS A 254 12.89 -2.24 15.29
C HIS A 254 14.05 -3.13 15.76
N SER A 255 13.80 -4.42 16.02
CA SER A 255 14.84 -5.38 16.42
C SER A 255 15.74 -5.81 15.26
N GLY A 256 15.38 -5.45 14.01
CA GLY A 256 16.11 -5.82 12.81
C GLY A 256 15.80 -7.23 12.30
N ARG A 257 14.70 -7.85 12.74
CA ARG A 257 14.31 -9.21 12.27
C ARG A 257 13.97 -9.25 10.78
N PHE A 258 13.59 -8.11 10.20
CA PHE A 258 13.15 -8.01 8.80
C PHE A 258 14.03 -7.06 7.97
N PRO A 259 15.32 -7.38 7.73
CA PRO A 259 16.19 -6.52 6.94
C PRO A 259 15.65 -6.36 5.52
N GLY A 260 15.49 -5.13 5.04
CA GLY A 260 14.83 -4.84 3.75
C GLY A 260 13.32 -4.56 3.85
N LEU A 261 12.71 -4.56 5.04
CA LEU A 261 11.28 -4.23 5.20
C LEU A 261 11.06 -2.75 5.51
N TYR A 262 10.21 -2.10 4.72
CA TYR A 262 9.55 -0.85 5.08
C TYR A 262 8.07 -1.16 5.39
N LEU A 263 7.67 -1.06 6.66
CA LEU A 263 6.29 -1.27 7.10
C LEU A 263 5.59 0.09 7.34
N VAL A 264 4.48 0.31 6.64
CA VAL A 264 3.61 1.47 6.82
C VAL A 264 2.25 1.02 7.37
N ILE A 265 1.70 1.77 8.32
CA ILE A 265 0.27 1.69 8.66
C ILE A 265 -0.43 3.01 8.36
N THR A 266 -1.69 2.95 7.97
CA THR A 266 -2.51 4.16 7.83
C THR A 266 -3.71 4.12 8.79
N GLY A 267 -4.02 5.26 9.39
CA GLY A 267 -5.08 5.37 10.40
C GLY A 267 -5.72 6.74 10.44
N THR A 268 -6.93 6.83 10.99
CA THR A 268 -7.53 8.11 11.40
C THR A 268 -6.94 8.62 12.71
N PRO A 269 -6.98 9.93 12.99
CA PRO A 269 -6.63 10.48 14.30
C PRO A 269 -7.34 9.76 15.47
N ALA A 270 -8.62 9.42 15.31
CA ALA A 270 -9.37 8.66 16.31
C ALA A 270 -8.74 7.29 16.64
N PHE A 271 -8.11 6.61 15.68
CA PHE A 271 -7.38 5.39 15.94
C PHE A 271 -6.12 5.62 16.78
N TYR A 272 -5.40 6.72 16.58
CA TYR A 272 -4.17 7.00 17.34
C TYR A 272 -4.45 7.58 18.72
N ASP A 273 -5.45 8.46 18.83
CA ASP A 273 -5.69 9.28 20.02
C ASP A 273 -6.86 8.75 20.87
N GLY A 274 -7.72 7.87 20.31
CA GLY A 274 -8.92 7.36 20.97
C GLY A 274 -8.71 6.11 21.84
N GLN A 275 -9.57 5.96 22.85
CA GLN A 275 -9.57 4.84 23.82
C GLN A 275 -9.88 3.46 23.19
N GLN A 276 -10.44 3.44 21.98
CA GLN A 276 -10.73 2.21 21.24
C GLN A 276 -9.64 1.89 20.21
N GLY A 277 -8.58 2.71 20.12
CA GLY A 277 -7.46 2.50 19.20
C GLY A 277 -6.16 2.24 19.95
N VAL A 278 -5.08 2.89 19.50
CA VAL A 278 -3.72 2.76 20.01
C VAL A 278 -3.63 3.01 21.52
N GLN A 279 -4.36 3.99 22.05
CA GLN A 279 -4.33 4.33 23.49
C GLN A 279 -4.83 3.20 24.40
N ARG A 280 -5.57 2.24 23.85
CA ARG A 280 -6.05 1.07 24.58
C ARG A 280 -4.91 0.15 25.06
N LEU A 281 -3.79 0.14 24.34
CA LEU A 281 -2.62 -0.66 24.67
C LEU A 281 -1.41 0.26 24.92
N ALA A 282 -1.15 0.58 26.19
CA ALA A 282 -0.10 1.53 26.57
C ALA A 282 1.29 1.25 25.93
N PRO A 283 1.79 0.01 25.84
CA PRO A 283 3.04 -0.27 25.13
C PRO A 283 3.02 0.13 23.65
N LEU A 284 1.89 -0.03 22.95
CA LEU A 284 1.74 0.40 21.56
C LEU A 284 1.71 1.93 21.47
N ALA A 285 0.95 2.58 22.36
CA ALA A 285 0.87 4.04 22.43
C ALA A 285 2.24 4.70 22.65
N GLN A 286 3.09 4.11 23.50
CA GLN A 286 4.45 4.59 23.71
C GLN A 286 5.31 4.55 22.43
N ARG A 287 5.21 3.46 21.67
CA ARG A 287 5.97 3.27 20.41
C ARG A 287 5.53 4.22 19.31
N LEU A 288 4.24 4.56 19.29
CA LEU A 288 3.65 5.46 18.31
C LEU A 288 3.66 6.91 18.78
N SER A 289 4.06 7.24 20.00
CA SER A 289 3.96 8.60 20.53
C SER A 289 4.67 9.62 19.62
N THR A 290 3.96 10.68 19.24
CA THR A 290 4.47 11.79 18.44
C THR A 290 3.72 13.05 18.83
N ASP A 291 4.43 14.16 19.03
CA ASP A 291 3.83 15.43 19.39
C ASP A 291 3.32 16.17 18.15
N PHE A 292 2.01 16.39 18.10
CA PHE A 292 1.31 17.15 17.05
C PHE A 292 0.60 18.39 17.60
N SER A 293 0.93 18.83 18.82
CA SER A 293 0.31 19.96 19.51
C SER A 293 0.69 21.33 18.94
N THR A 294 1.81 21.41 18.24
CA THR A 294 2.31 22.63 17.60
C THR A 294 1.81 22.79 16.17
N ASP A 295 2.16 23.91 15.53
CA ASP A 295 1.74 24.24 14.18
C ASP A 295 2.12 23.11 13.18
N PRO A 296 1.13 22.52 12.47
CA PRO A 296 1.34 21.40 11.53
C PRO A 296 2.34 21.64 10.40
N ARG A 297 2.72 22.88 10.15
CA ARG A 297 3.77 23.22 9.17
C ARG A 297 5.16 22.78 9.62
N PHE A 298 5.37 22.61 10.93
CA PHE A 298 6.64 22.21 11.52
C PHE A 298 6.65 20.77 12.04
N ASP A 299 5.64 19.96 11.69
CA ASP A 299 5.63 18.53 11.97
C ASP A 299 6.90 17.87 11.42
N ASN A 300 7.61 17.10 12.26
CA ASN A 300 8.86 16.46 11.88
C ASN A 300 8.60 15.24 10.95
N PRO A 301 9.04 15.27 9.68
CA PRO A 301 8.85 14.14 8.76
C PRO A 301 9.61 12.86 9.16
N ARG A 302 10.62 12.98 10.03
CA ARG A 302 11.39 11.84 10.56
C ARG A 302 10.74 11.18 11.77
N ALA A 303 9.64 11.74 12.30
CA ALA A 303 8.92 11.11 13.40
C ALA A 303 8.30 9.77 12.97
N VAL A 304 7.92 8.96 13.98
CA VAL A 304 7.26 7.67 13.73
C VAL A 304 5.87 7.85 13.12
N GLN A 305 5.15 8.92 13.47
CA GLN A 305 3.89 9.30 12.83
C GLN A 305 4.07 10.47 11.86
N LEU A 306 3.34 10.44 10.74
CA LEU A 306 3.17 11.54 9.80
C LEU A 306 1.72 12.01 9.81
N ARG A 307 1.49 13.32 9.98
CA ARG A 307 0.16 13.93 9.87
C ARG A 307 -0.09 14.44 8.47
N LEU A 308 -1.08 13.87 7.79
CA LEU A 308 -1.64 14.39 6.55
C LEU A 308 -2.70 15.45 6.88
N PRO A 309 -2.50 16.72 6.50
CA PRO A 309 -3.42 17.82 6.83
C PRO A 309 -4.74 17.75 6.04
N GLY A 310 -4.84 16.83 5.08
CA GLY A 310 -5.92 16.76 4.11
C GLY A 310 -5.72 17.71 2.94
N PHE A 311 -6.69 17.72 2.02
CA PHE A 311 -6.63 18.57 0.84
C PHE A 311 -7.11 19.98 1.17
N THR A 312 -6.26 20.97 0.90
CA THR A 312 -6.66 22.38 0.91
C THR A 312 -7.31 22.75 -0.41
N GLN A 313 -7.98 23.91 -0.44
CA GLN A 313 -8.50 24.49 -1.66
C GLN A 313 -7.40 24.61 -2.73
N GLU A 314 -6.24 25.15 -2.35
CA GLU A 314 -5.08 25.30 -3.23
C GLU A 314 -4.57 23.95 -3.74
N SER A 315 -4.50 22.94 -2.87
CA SER A 315 -4.07 21.58 -3.26
C SER A 315 -5.02 20.95 -4.27
N LEU A 316 -6.33 21.19 -4.19
CA LEU A 316 -7.29 20.65 -5.18
C LEU A 316 -7.24 21.37 -6.50
N VAL A 317 -7.05 22.69 -6.48
CA VAL A 317 -6.87 23.45 -7.72
C VAL A 317 -5.65 22.92 -8.43
N SER A 318 -4.51 22.84 -7.73
CA SER A 318 -3.28 22.27 -8.27
C SER A 318 -3.49 20.86 -8.83
N LEU A 319 -4.14 19.98 -8.05
CA LEU A 319 -4.52 18.64 -8.50
C LEU A 319 -5.41 18.66 -9.76
N GLY A 320 -6.40 19.54 -9.81
CA GLY A 320 -7.32 19.68 -10.93
C GLY A 320 -6.63 20.16 -12.21
N LEU A 321 -5.70 21.11 -12.08
CA LEU A 321 -4.90 21.62 -13.21
C LEU A 321 -4.01 20.51 -13.77
N THR A 322 -3.32 19.76 -12.92
CA THR A 322 -2.52 18.60 -13.34
C THR A 322 -3.38 17.58 -14.09
N ILE A 323 -4.55 17.24 -13.54
CA ILE A 323 -5.43 16.22 -14.13
C ILE A 323 -5.97 16.68 -15.48
N ARG A 324 -6.37 17.95 -15.60
CA ARG A 324 -6.78 18.54 -16.87
C ARG A 324 -5.65 18.49 -17.89
N ASP A 325 -4.45 18.91 -17.51
CA ASP A 325 -3.31 18.95 -18.43
C ASP A 325 -2.91 17.55 -18.90
N LEU A 326 -2.96 16.57 -18.00
CA LEU A 326 -2.75 15.15 -18.34
C LEU A 326 -3.85 14.61 -19.27
N TYR A 327 -5.10 15.00 -19.04
CA TYR A 327 -6.22 14.63 -19.92
C TYR A 327 -6.04 15.26 -21.32
N ALA A 328 -5.72 16.55 -21.37
CA ALA A 328 -5.56 17.32 -22.60
C ALA A 328 -4.41 16.81 -23.47
N ALA A 329 -3.34 16.25 -22.87
CA ALA A 329 -2.23 15.64 -23.62
C ALA A 329 -2.66 14.50 -24.57
N GLY A 330 -3.83 13.90 -24.35
CA GLY A 330 -4.41 12.88 -25.22
C GLY A 330 -5.75 13.26 -25.87
N ALA A 331 -6.16 14.53 -25.78
CA ALA A 331 -7.49 15.01 -26.20
C ALA A 331 -7.39 16.29 -27.06
N ALA A 332 -8.54 16.86 -27.44
CA ALA A 332 -8.56 18.10 -28.21
C ALA A 332 -8.06 19.31 -27.38
N GLU A 333 -7.29 20.21 -28.01
CA GLU A 333 -6.82 21.48 -27.41
C GLU A 333 -7.95 22.32 -26.79
N ARG A 334 -9.17 22.14 -27.29
CA ARG A 334 -10.41 22.73 -26.76
C ARG A 334 -10.59 22.47 -25.26
N VAL A 335 -10.19 21.31 -24.77
CA VAL A 335 -10.32 20.95 -23.34
C VAL A 335 -9.60 21.96 -22.46
N LYS A 336 -8.37 22.33 -22.81
CA LYS A 336 -7.56 23.30 -22.05
C LYS A 336 -8.09 24.72 -22.21
N ALA A 337 -8.62 25.06 -23.37
CA ALA A 337 -9.19 26.38 -23.64
C ALA A 337 -10.50 26.65 -22.86
N ILE A 338 -11.34 25.63 -22.69
CA ILE A 338 -12.66 25.78 -22.05
C ILE A 338 -12.60 25.51 -20.55
N ALA A 339 -11.91 24.46 -20.14
CA ALA A 339 -11.62 24.19 -18.73
C ALA A 339 -10.33 24.91 -18.31
N ASP A 340 -10.28 26.23 -18.52
CA ASP A 340 -9.13 27.06 -18.13
C ASP A 340 -8.88 27.04 -16.60
N ASP A 341 -7.79 27.67 -16.17
CA ASP A 341 -7.38 27.66 -14.76
C ASP A 341 -8.43 28.28 -13.83
N ALA A 342 -9.16 29.29 -14.33
CA ALA A 342 -10.25 29.94 -13.62
C ALA A 342 -11.42 28.96 -13.41
N TYR A 343 -11.83 28.22 -14.43
CA TYR A 343 -12.90 27.23 -14.31
C TYR A 343 -12.55 26.13 -13.32
N VAL A 344 -11.32 25.60 -13.37
CA VAL A 344 -10.87 24.57 -12.44
C VAL A 344 -10.90 25.10 -11.00
N THR A 345 -10.51 26.36 -10.79
CA THR A 345 -10.58 27.04 -9.50
C THR A 345 -12.02 27.20 -9.01
N GLU A 346 -12.92 27.68 -9.87
CA GLU A 346 -14.35 27.84 -9.59
C GLU A 346 -14.99 26.50 -9.23
N LEU A 347 -14.71 25.44 -9.99
CA LEU A 347 -15.24 24.09 -9.71
C LEU A 347 -14.74 23.57 -8.37
N ALA A 348 -13.45 23.73 -8.07
CA ALA A 348 -12.88 23.32 -6.79
C ALA A 348 -13.55 24.08 -5.63
N GLN A 349 -13.80 25.39 -5.80
CA GLN A 349 -14.46 26.23 -4.79
C GLN A 349 -15.92 25.82 -4.60
N ALA A 350 -16.64 25.52 -5.69
CA ALA A 350 -18.02 25.06 -5.63
C ALA A 350 -18.14 23.72 -4.91
N VAL A 351 -17.22 22.77 -5.18
CA VAL A 351 -17.19 21.47 -4.49
C VAL A 351 -16.81 21.64 -3.01
N GLY A 352 -15.84 22.49 -2.69
CA GLY A 352 -15.46 22.78 -1.30
C GLY A 352 -16.55 23.50 -0.50
N GLY A 353 -17.22 24.47 -1.12
CA GLY A 353 -18.30 25.25 -0.51
C GLY A 353 -19.57 24.43 -0.27
N ALA A 354 -19.93 23.54 -1.21
CA ALA A 354 -21.08 22.65 -1.07
C ALA A 354 -20.92 21.57 0.04
N LEU A 355 -19.72 21.41 0.60
CA LEU A 355 -19.42 20.54 1.74
C LEU A 355 -19.27 21.31 3.08
N GLY A 356 -19.76 22.55 3.14
CA GLY A 356 -19.85 23.31 4.40
C GLY A 356 -18.55 23.96 4.89
N GLY A 357 -17.50 24.03 4.06
CA GLY A 357 -16.27 24.81 4.32
C GLY A 357 -15.43 24.40 5.54
N LYS A 358 -15.88 23.44 6.34
CA LYS A 358 -15.20 22.95 7.54
C LYS A 358 -14.69 21.53 7.31
N ILE A 359 -13.43 21.46 6.86
CA ILE A 359 -12.55 20.29 6.92
C ILE A 359 -12.96 19.12 6.01
N GLY A 360 -12.16 18.93 4.95
CA GLY A 360 -12.16 17.72 4.14
C GLY A 360 -12.84 17.91 2.80
N VAL A 361 -12.22 18.67 1.90
CA VAL A 361 -12.70 18.72 0.53
C VAL A 361 -12.58 17.32 -0.08
N ALA A 362 -13.65 16.83 -0.71
CA ALA A 362 -13.72 15.51 -1.30
C ALA A 362 -12.95 15.45 -2.63
N PRO A 363 -11.68 15.00 -2.66
CA PRO A 363 -10.86 15.06 -3.87
C PRO A 363 -11.40 14.05 -4.89
N ARG A 364 -11.89 12.90 -4.41
CA ARG A 364 -12.56 11.87 -5.22
C ARG A 364 -13.78 12.45 -5.95
N LEU A 365 -14.61 13.21 -5.23
CA LEU A 365 -15.80 13.83 -5.80
C LEU A 365 -15.42 14.91 -6.80
N PHE A 366 -14.50 15.82 -6.43
CA PHE A 366 -13.97 16.84 -7.31
C PHE A 366 -13.42 16.25 -8.61
N LEU A 367 -12.56 15.23 -8.52
CA LEU A 367 -12.00 14.54 -9.69
C LEU A 367 -13.06 13.84 -10.53
N LYS A 368 -14.07 13.22 -9.89
CA LYS A 368 -15.19 12.60 -10.61
C LYS A 368 -15.97 13.64 -11.42
N LYS A 369 -16.27 14.80 -10.83
CA LYS A 369 -16.97 15.90 -11.51
C LYS A 369 -16.12 16.52 -12.60
N LEU A 370 -14.86 16.83 -12.31
CA LEU A 370 -13.93 17.40 -13.28
C LEU A 370 -13.77 16.47 -14.49
N VAL A 371 -13.40 15.20 -14.30
CA VAL A 371 -13.14 14.31 -15.43
C VAL A 371 -14.42 13.89 -16.14
N GLY A 372 -15.41 13.36 -15.40
CA GLY A 372 -16.59 12.74 -16.01
C GLY A 372 -17.67 13.72 -16.45
N ASP A 373 -17.89 14.80 -15.69
CA ASP A 373 -18.97 15.75 -15.99
C ASP A 373 -18.50 16.98 -16.77
N VAL A 374 -17.21 17.29 -16.75
CA VAL A 374 -16.64 18.45 -17.45
C VAL A 374 -15.75 18.03 -18.60
N LEU A 375 -14.57 17.45 -18.35
CA LEU A 375 -13.55 17.21 -19.38
C LEU A 375 -14.06 16.25 -20.46
N ASP A 376 -14.64 15.11 -20.07
CA ASP A 376 -15.23 14.13 -21.01
C ASP A 376 -16.33 14.76 -21.89
N ARG A 377 -17.09 15.73 -21.38
CA ARG A 377 -18.17 16.38 -22.16
C ARG A 377 -17.64 17.48 -23.07
N ILE A 378 -16.62 18.22 -22.64
CA ILE A 378 -15.93 19.20 -23.51
C ILE A 378 -15.29 18.49 -24.71
N ASP A 379 -14.71 17.32 -24.47
CA ASP A 379 -14.06 16.53 -25.52
C ASP A 379 -15.08 15.89 -26.49
N GLN A 380 -16.22 15.41 -25.98
CA GLN A 380 -17.24 14.74 -26.80
C GLN A 380 -18.19 15.67 -27.56
N PHE A 381 -18.49 16.85 -27.01
CA PHE A 381 -19.53 17.73 -27.54
C PHE A 381 -18.96 19.12 -27.89
N GLU A 382 -18.92 19.42 -29.19
CA GLU A 382 -18.32 20.66 -29.72
C GLU A 382 -19.04 21.94 -29.25
N ASP A 383 -20.31 21.86 -28.88
CA ASP A 383 -21.14 22.96 -28.39
C ASP A 383 -21.22 23.03 -26.86
N PHE A 384 -20.62 22.09 -26.14
CA PHE A 384 -20.63 22.09 -24.68
C PHE A 384 -19.68 23.15 -24.11
N ASP A 385 -20.23 23.99 -23.23
CA ASP A 385 -19.54 24.96 -22.38
C ASP A 385 -20.00 24.70 -20.94
N PRO A 386 -19.11 24.24 -20.05
CA PRO A 386 -19.51 23.89 -18.69
C PRO A 386 -20.02 25.09 -17.90
N ARG A 387 -19.62 26.33 -18.22
CA ARG A 387 -20.11 27.53 -17.52
C ARG A 387 -21.58 27.82 -17.82
N ARG A 388 -22.09 27.33 -18.96
CA ARG A 388 -23.47 27.54 -19.40
C ARG A 388 -24.33 26.30 -19.20
N HIS A 389 -23.76 25.14 -19.47
CA HIS A 389 -24.49 23.89 -19.64
C HIS A 389 -24.30 22.91 -18.48
N TYR A 390 -23.36 23.17 -17.56
CA TYR A 390 -23.15 22.36 -16.37
C TYR A 390 -23.55 23.12 -15.11
N ARG A 391 -24.27 22.43 -14.23
CA ARG A 391 -24.54 22.86 -12.86
C ARG A 391 -24.05 21.77 -11.94
N LEU A 392 -23.20 22.13 -10.98
CA LEU A 392 -22.73 21.19 -9.97
C LEU A 392 -23.93 20.67 -9.17
N THR A 393 -24.16 19.36 -9.24
CA THR A 393 -25.16 18.67 -8.44
C THR A 393 -24.47 17.61 -7.59
N LEU A 394 -24.79 17.60 -6.30
CA LEU A 394 -24.32 16.58 -5.35
C LEU A 394 -25.48 15.62 -5.08
N ALA A 395 -25.56 14.53 -5.84
CA ALA A 395 -26.56 13.51 -5.57
C ALA A 395 -26.10 12.65 -4.39
N GLY A 396 -27.02 12.30 -3.48
CA GLY A 396 -26.70 11.54 -2.29
C GLY A 396 -26.02 10.20 -2.58
N ASN A 397 -26.29 9.55 -3.71
CA ASN A 397 -25.64 8.29 -4.10
C ASN A 397 -24.18 8.45 -4.56
N GLU A 398 -23.71 9.69 -4.77
CA GLU A 398 -22.33 9.97 -5.15
C GLU A 398 -21.42 10.20 -3.95
N LEU A 399 -22.03 10.54 -2.81
CA LEU A 399 -21.37 10.78 -1.53
C LEU A 399 -21.18 9.46 -0.78
N THR A 400 -19.99 9.25 -0.25
CA THR A 400 -19.74 8.28 0.82
C THR A 400 -20.54 8.67 2.06
N ASP A 401 -20.79 7.73 2.97
CA ASP A 401 -21.53 8.02 4.22
C ASP A 401 -20.89 9.15 5.03
N LEU A 402 -19.55 9.27 4.95
CA LEU A 402 -18.83 10.38 5.54
C LEU A 402 -19.09 11.72 4.82
N GLU A 403 -18.94 11.75 3.50
CA GLU A 403 -19.22 12.96 2.71
C GLU A 403 -20.68 13.39 2.88
N ARG A 404 -21.61 12.44 3.05
CA ARG A 404 -23.01 12.68 3.36
C ARG A 404 -23.19 13.34 4.73
N ASN A 405 -22.49 12.87 5.75
CA ASN A 405 -22.53 13.47 7.09
C ASN A 405 -21.97 14.89 7.11
N LEU A 406 -20.98 15.20 6.26
CA LEU A 406 -20.45 16.56 6.10
C LEU A 406 -21.46 17.50 5.43
N VAL A 407 -22.22 17.01 4.44
CA VAL A 407 -23.30 17.78 3.80
C VAL A 407 -24.45 18.06 4.76
N VAL A 408 -24.92 17.04 5.51
CA VAL A 408 -26.05 17.19 6.44
C VAL A 408 -25.72 18.18 7.57
N SER A 409 -24.48 18.18 8.08
CA SER A 409 -24.05 19.13 9.12
C SER A 409 -24.05 20.60 8.67
N ALA A 410 -24.10 20.88 7.36
CA ALA A 410 -24.14 22.24 6.83
C ALA A 410 -25.56 22.82 6.79
N ASP A 411 -26.59 21.99 6.62
CA ASP A 411 -28.00 22.39 6.58
C ASP A 411 -28.61 22.58 7.99
N ASP A 412 -27.99 22.02 9.04
CA ASP A 412 -28.45 22.11 10.45
C ASP A 412 -27.95 23.35 11.22
N LEU A 413 -27.38 24.35 10.54
CA LEU A 413 -27.02 25.64 11.16
C LEU A 413 -28.09 26.69 10.87
N ASP A 414 -29.17 26.66 11.66
CA ASP A 414 -30.03 27.84 11.84
C ASP A 414 -29.16 29.00 12.39
N LEU A 415 -28.89 29.97 11.53
CA LEU A 415 -28.37 31.28 11.92
C LEU A 415 -29.56 32.08 12.47
N ASP A 416 -29.73 32.07 13.80
CA ASP A 416 -30.46 33.14 14.48
C ASP A 416 -29.74 34.47 14.17
N LEU A 417 -30.39 35.33 13.37
CA LEU A 417 -30.02 36.73 13.14
C LEU A 417 -30.50 37.62 14.29
#